data_AF-A0A7S0L107-F1
#
_entry.id   AF-A0A7S0L107-F1
#
_cell.length_a   1.000
_cell.length_b   1.000
_cell.length_c   1.000
_cell.angle_alpha   90.00
_cell.angle_beta   90.00
_cell.angle_gamma   90.00
#
_symmetry.space_group_name_H-M   'P 1'
#
loop_
_entity.id
_entity.type
_entity.pdbx_description
1 polymer ?
#
loop_
_entity_poly.entity_id
_entity_poly.type
_entity_poly.pdbx_seq_one_letter_code
_entity_poly.pdbx_strand_id
1 'polypeptide(L)'
;MCHTLTPGQQFATSYGIVQVVQDNRETPKEPSIEEKTQQKRKQRNRNNARSKIAEKIRKRLATVAVTTWTRREYLARLYKTTIPSLSEDNKDGGGGDETPPSSATANNNTMTSLNVWHAYFDKDPAQRPLPKKYRAIPHTSKLMEGPHIFTSSAPDRIVECILIRDERRKLYSIQDGAKEDGEEEDNKSWVSTIDAKIPSSNTENTPDDKTGTRSTTPPQPHCSMRLFLKRRLLVTPYIPYSPIYVCRDCGQKFTSRDGLAYHIKCKVCVKKAEAREEQIRNNLAGIQERVERRIKRHDTVQKLKQEHGSDADDDADGDDSDDNNGKQQQEEISNDIMKGSAMYPEVYEALGYSSNKTSTATKTAVPPNIIAATTVAMLSSKVAPTKTTKKKKKAKKNKRSKTS
;
A
#
# COMPACT_ATOMS: atom_id res chain seq x y z
N MET A 1 1.57 -0.37 -36.91
CA MET A 1 0.62 0.57 -37.56
C MET A 1 0.23 1.63 -36.54
N CYS A 2 0.47 2.91 -36.81
CA CYS A 2 0.11 4.00 -35.90
C CYS A 2 -1.30 4.48 -36.20
N HIS A 3 -2.32 3.98 -35.49
CA HIS A 3 -3.71 4.41 -35.68
C HIS A 3 -3.88 5.87 -35.27
N THR A 4 -4.06 6.78 -36.22
CA THR A 4 -4.41 8.19 -35.97
C THR A 4 -5.70 8.27 -35.15
N LEU A 5 -5.65 8.93 -33.99
CA LEU A 5 -6.82 9.14 -33.15
C LEU A 5 -7.74 10.15 -33.84
N THR A 6 -8.98 9.74 -34.13
CA THR A 6 -10.02 10.67 -34.60
C THR A 6 -10.83 11.20 -33.40
N PRO A 7 -11.18 12.51 -33.38
CA PRO A 7 -12.09 13.04 -32.39
C PRO A 7 -13.40 12.24 -32.33
N GLY A 8 -13.93 12.03 -31.13
CA GLY A 8 -15.13 11.23 -30.90
C GLY A 8 -14.86 9.74 -30.69
N GLN A 9 -13.67 9.21 -31.01
CA GLN A 9 -13.31 7.83 -30.68
C GLN A 9 -13.31 7.59 -29.17
N GLN A 10 -13.83 6.43 -28.77
CA GLN A 10 -13.94 6.04 -27.38
C GLN A 10 -12.94 4.92 -27.06
N PHE A 11 -12.32 4.99 -25.89
CA PHE A 11 -11.31 4.03 -25.43
C PHE A 11 -11.59 3.59 -24.00
N ALA A 12 -11.33 2.32 -23.72
CA ALA A 12 -11.36 1.78 -22.36
C ALA A 12 -9.98 1.96 -21.70
N THR A 13 -9.91 2.72 -20.62
CA THR A 13 -8.67 3.00 -19.87
C THR A 13 -8.80 2.55 -18.40
N SER A 14 -7.70 2.62 -17.65
CA SER A 14 -7.71 2.38 -16.19
C SER A 14 -8.59 3.38 -15.42
N TYR A 15 -8.88 4.54 -15.99
CA TYR A 15 -9.70 5.59 -15.37
C TYR A 15 -11.19 5.46 -15.72
N GLY A 16 -11.55 4.59 -16.67
CA GLY A 16 -12.89 4.45 -17.22
C GLY A 16 -12.91 4.58 -18.74
N ILE A 17 -14.10 4.79 -19.30
CA ILE A 17 -14.27 5.00 -20.74
C ILE A 17 -14.10 6.47 -21.03
N VAL A 18 -13.24 6.77 -21.98
CA VAL A 18 -12.92 8.15 -22.34
C VAL A 18 -13.20 8.36 -23.82
N GLN A 19 -13.76 9.52 -24.15
CA GLN A 19 -13.91 9.96 -25.53
C GLN A 19 -12.86 11.01 -25.84
N VAL A 20 -12.15 10.81 -26.96
CA VAL A 20 -11.14 11.75 -27.45
C VAL A 20 -11.83 13.03 -27.89
N VAL A 21 -11.44 14.15 -27.30
CA VAL A 21 -11.85 15.48 -27.75
C VAL A 21 -10.91 15.93 -28.85
N GLN A 22 -11.41 16.72 -29.79
CA GLN A 22 -10.54 17.38 -30.75
C GLN A 22 -9.56 18.27 -30.00
N ASP A 23 -8.29 17.90 -30.04
CA ASP A 23 -7.21 18.65 -29.41
C ASP A 23 -6.88 19.87 -30.29
N ASN A 24 -7.67 20.94 -30.12
CA ASN A 24 -7.44 22.24 -30.76
C ASN A 24 -6.37 23.06 -30.03
N ARG A 25 -5.70 22.49 -29.03
CA ARG A 25 -4.62 23.18 -28.34
C ARG A 25 -3.47 23.32 -29.32
N GLU A 26 -3.02 24.55 -29.52
CA GLU A 26 -1.76 24.79 -30.21
C GLU A 26 -0.69 23.92 -29.56
N THR A 27 0.05 23.15 -30.37
CA THR A 27 1.22 22.41 -29.89
C THR A 27 2.05 23.38 -29.06
N PRO A 28 2.42 23.04 -27.81
CA PRO A 28 3.21 23.93 -26.98
C PRO A 28 4.39 24.39 -27.80
N LYS A 29 4.45 25.70 -28.08
CA LYS A 29 5.57 26.27 -28.83
C LYS A 29 6.83 25.81 -28.10
N GLU A 30 7.78 25.27 -28.85
CA GLU A 30 9.00 24.80 -28.22
C GLU A 30 9.53 25.94 -27.34
N PRO A 31 9.86 25.67 -26.06
CA PRO A 31 10.32 26.72 -25.17
C PRO A 31 11.52 27.39 -25.83
N SER A 32 11.58 28.71 -25.71
CA SER A 32 12.65 29.47 -26.33
C SER A 32 14.02 28.91 -25.88
N ILE A 33 15.06 29.08 -26.70
CA ILE A 33 16.42 28.63 -26.35
C ILE A 33 16.82 29.17 -24.98
N GLU A 34 16.38 30.39 -24.66
CA GLU A 34 16.58 31.01 -23.35
C GLU A 34 15.83 30.28 -22.22
N GLU A 35 14.55 29.96 -22.40
CA GLU A 35 13.77 29.18 -21.43
C GLU A 35 14.37 27.79 -21.18
N LYS A 36 14.79 27.10 -22.25
CA LYS A 36 15.50 25.80 -22.15
C LYS A 36 16.78 25.95 -21.32
N THR A 37 17.52 27.05 -21.51
CA THR A 37 18.76 27.34 -20.76
C THR A 37 18.46 27.64 -19.28
N GLN A 38 17.41 28.42 -18.98
CA GLN A 38 16.98 28.70 -17.62
C GLN A 38 16.50 27.44 -16.88
N GLN A 39 15.74 26.57 -17.55
CA GLN A 39 15.30 25.29 -16.99
C GLN A 39 16.49 24.39 -16.65
N LYS A 40 17.48 24.27 -17.55
CA LYS A 40 18.74 23.53 -17.29
C LYS A 40 19.49 24.10 -16.08
N ARG A 41 19.59 25.43 -15.94
CA ARG A 41 20.19 26.09 -14.76
C ARG A 41 19.44 25.75 -13.47
N LYS A 42 18.10 25.85 -13.47
CA LYS A 42 17.25 25.48 -12.31
C LYS A 42 17.44 24.01 -11.93
N GLN A 43 17.51 23.10 -12.91
CA GLN A 43 17.73 21.68 -12.66
C GLN A 43 19.13 21.41 -12.08
N ARG A 44 20.18 22.05 -12.60
CA ARG A 44 21.54 21.95 -12.04
C ARG A 44 21.59 22.44 -10.59
N ASN A 45 20.92 23.55 -10.27
CA ASN A 45 20.85 24.07 -8.91
C ASN A 45 20.14 23.11 -7.95
N ARG A 46 19.02 22.50 -8.37
CA ARG A 46 18.33 21.47 -7.59
C ARG A 46 19.21 20.24 -7.33
N ASN A 47 19.94 19.79 -8.34
CA ASN A 47 20.86 18.66 -8.20
C ASN A 47 22.03 18.98 -7.27
N ASN A 48 22.60 20.18 -7.36
CA ASN A 48 23.64 20.65 -6.45
C ASN A 48 23.13 20.74 -5.00
N ALA A 49 21.92 21.25 -4.78
CA ALA A 49 21.29 21.30 -3.46
C ALA A 49 21.09 19.89 -2.87
N ARG A 50 20.57 18.95 -3.67
CA ARG A 50 20.44 17.54 -3.28
C ARG A 50 21.78 16.89 -2.93
N SER A 51 22.81 17.15 -3.73
CA SER A 51 24.17 16.66 -3.47
C SER A 51 24.72 17.18 -2.14
N LYS A 52 24.56 18.49 -1.86
CA LYS A 52 24.96 19.08 -0.57
C LYS A 52 24.21 18.48 0.62
N ILE A 53 22.91 18.22 0.48
CA ILE A 53 22.12 17.55 1.53
C ILE A 53 22.60 16.12 1.77
N ALA A 54 22.83 15.35 0.70
CA ALA A 54 23.35 13.99 0.79
C ALA A 54 24.73 13.95 1.46
N GLU A 55 25.60 14.93 1.16
CA GLU A 55 26.90 15.08 1.80
C GLU A 55 26.79 15.37 3.30
N LYS A 56 25.88 16.28 3.70
CA LYS A 56 25.60 16.55 5.12
C LYS A 56 25.12 15.30 5.86
N ILE A 57 24.22 14.52 5.24
CA ILE A 57 23.74 13.25 5.79
C ILE A 57 24.90 12.27 5.95
N ARG A 58 25.75 12.13 4.92
CA ARG A 58 26.92 11.24 4.98
C ARG A 58 27.88 11.61 6.11
N LYS A 59 28.18 12.90 6.28
CA LYS A 59 29.02 13.39 7.38
C LYS A 59 28.42 13.07 8.75
N ARG A 60 27.12 13.32 8.95
CA ARG A 60 26.43 12.98 10.21
C ARG A 60 26.48 11.47 10.50
N LEU A 61 26.25 10.63 9.48
CA LEU A 61 26.35 9.18 9.63
C LEU A 61 27.77 8.72 9.94
N ALA A 62 28.79 9.33 9.34
CA ALA A 62 30.18 9.05 9.66
C ALA A 62 30.51 9.40 11.12
N THR A 63 30.07 10.57 11.61
CA THR A 63 30.23 10.94 13.02
C THR A 63 29.55 9.94 13.95
N VAL A 64 28.31 9.54 13.66
CA VAL A 64 27.59 8.51 14.45
C VAL A 64 28.32 7.17 14.40
N ALA A 65 28.89 6.78 13.25
CA ALA A 65 29.66 5.55 13.15
C ALA A 65 30.94 5.59 14.00
N VAL A 66 31.67 6.71 14.00
CA VAL A 66 32.87 6.89 14.83
C VAL A 66 32.50 6.85 16.32
N THR A 67 31.48 7.61 16.75
CA THR A 67 31.09 7.65 18.17
C THR A 67 30.54 6.32 18.67
N THR A 68 29.81 5.58 17.83
CA THR A 68 29.35 4.22 18.18
C THR A 68 30.50 3.23 18.24
N TRP A 69 31.50 3.34 17.36
CA TRP A 69 32.69 2.50 17.41
C TRP A 69 33.54 2.76 18.65
N THR A 70 33.84 4.03 18.96
CA THR A 70 34.61 4.39 20.17
C THR A 70 33.89 3.97 21.45
N ARG A 71 32.56 4.14 21.52
CA ARG A 71 31.76 3.66 22.64
C ARG A 71 31.85 2.14 22.81
N ARG A 72 31.82 1.38 21.71
CA ARG A 72 31.97 -0.09 21.75
C ARG A 72 33.36 -0.50 22.22
N GLU A 73 34.40 0.18 21.75
CA GLU A 73 35.77 -0.09 22.19
C GLU A 73 35.96 0.22 23.67
N TYR A 74 35.43 1.34 24.15
CA TYR A 74 35.45 1.72 25.56
C TYR A 74 34.75 0.66 26.44
N LEU A 75 33.53 0.25 26.06
CA LEU A 75 32.82 -0.81 26.77
C LEU A 75 33.59 -2.14 26.75
N ALA A 76 34.20 -2.50 25.62
CA ALA A 76 35.03 -3.71 25.53
C ALA A 76 36.24 -3.66 26.47
N ARG A 77 36.85 -2.48 26.69
CA ARG A 77 37.91 -2.30 27.68
C ARG A 77 37.38 -2.48 29.10
N LEU A 78 36.25 -1.87 29.44
CA LEU A 78 35.63 -2.03 30.76
C LEU A 78 35.32 -3.50 31.07
N TYR A 79 34.74 -4.25 30.13
CA TYR A 79 34.47 -5.67 30.35
C TYR A 79 35.74 -6.51 30.56
N LYS A 80 36.87 -6.14 29.94
CA LYS A 80 38.15 -6.83 30.17
C LYS A 80 38.73 -6.53 31.54
N THR A 81 38.50 -5.33 32.09
CA THR A 81 39.02 -4.96 33.42
C THR A 81 38.13 -5.43 34.56
N THR A 82 36.81 -5.50 34.36
CA THR A 82 35.84 -5.77 35.43
C THR A 82 35.49 -7.24 35.59
N ILE A 83 36.00 -8.14 34.75
CA ILE A 83 35.90 -9.58 34.98
C ILE A 83 37.25 -10.00 35.60
N PRO A 84 37.36 -10.12 36.93
CA PRO A 84 38.54 -10.72 37.54
C PRO A 84 38.65 -12.13 36.98
N SER A 85 39.86 -12.51 36.59
CA SER A 85 40.23 -13.86 36.18
C SER A 85 39.97 -14.84 37.33
N LEU A 86 38.71 -15.27 37.49
CA LEU A 86 38.25 -16.23 38.50
C LEU A 86 38.70 -17.67 38.19
N SER A 87 39.86 -17.88 37.56
CA SER A 87 40.20 -19.19 37.00
C SER A 87 41.63 -19.69 37.23
N GLU A 88 42.41 -19.18 38.19
CA GLU A 88 43.78 -19.72 38.40
C GLU A 88 44.09 -20.36 39.76
N ASP A 89 43.25 -20.23 40.79
CA ASP A 89 43.61 -20.72 42.14
C ASP A 89 43.01 -22.10 42.54
N ASN A 90 42.53 -22.92 41.60
CA ASN A 90 42.12 -24.31 41.89
C ASN A 90 42.99 -25.35 41.17
N LYS A 91 44.31 -25.20 41.26
CA LYS A 91 45.26 -26.30 41.14
C LYS A 91 46.00 -26.38 42.47
N ASP A 92 45.49 -27.20 43.38
CA ASP A 92 46.28 -28.17 44.17
C ASP A 92 45.43 -28.70 45.34
N GLY A 93 45.27 -30.03 45.36
CA GLY A 93 44.50 -30.78 46.37
C GLY A 93 43.41 -31.60 45.69
N GLY A 94 43.59 -32.87 45.32
CA GLY A 94 44.36 -33.92 45.98
C GLY A 94 43.39 -34.92 46.58
N GLY A 95 43.14 -36.01 45.86
CA GLY A 95 42.73 -37.33 46.35
C GLY A 95 41.51 -37.44 47.27
N GLY A 96 40.38 -37.91 46.74
CA GLY A 96 39.27 -38.39 47.55
C GLY A 96 38.25 -39.13 46.69
N ASP A 97 38.20 -40.43 46.90
CA ASP A 97 37.46 -41.43 46.15
C ASP A 97 35.94 -41.39 46.38
N GLU A 98 35.23 -41.96 45.42
CA GLU A 98 33.86 -42.48 45.43
C GLU A 98 32.60 -41.57 45.36
N THR A 99 31.78 -41.95 44.38
CA THR A 99 30.33 -41.79 44.16
C THR A 99 29.79 -40.57 43.37
N PRO A 100 29.03 -40.82 42.27
CA PRO A 100 28.38 -39.77 41.48
C PRO A 100 26.91 -39.58 41.92
N PRO A 101 26.38 -38.35 41.83
CA PRO A 101 25.01 -38.19 41.43
C PRO A 101 24.92 -37.37 40.14
N SER A 102 24.52 -38.08 39.09
CA SER A 102 23.51 -37.65 38.13
C SER A 102 22.68 -36.45 38.63
N SER A 103 22.98 -35.24 38.13
CA SER A 103 21.95 -34.26 37.79
C SER A 103 22.54 -33.08 37.02
N ALA A 104 21.84 -32.73 35.94
CA ALA A 104 21.84 -31.44 35.26
C ALA A 104 23.16 -30.94 34.66
N THR A 105 23.36 -31.31 33.39
CA THR A 105 24.07 -30.52 32.38
C THR A 105 23.52 -29.09 32.31
N ALA A 106 23.98 -28.22 33.20
CA ALA A 106 23.99 -26.78 32.98
C ALA A 106 25.13 -26.50 32.00
N ASN A 107 24.79 -26.48 30.72
CA ASN A 107 25.63 -25.88 29.68
C ASN A 107 25.85 -24.42 30.05
N ASN A 108 26.95 -24.15 30.75
CA ASN A 108 27.49 -22.82 30.92
C ASN A 108 27.88 -22.31 29.53
N ASN A 109 26.91 -21.68 28.88
CA ASN A 109 27.10 -20.81 27.75
C ASN A 109 28.04 -19.68 28.19
N THR A 110 29.35 -19.94 28.09
CA THR A 110 30.34 -18.90 27.80
C THR A 110 29.97 -18.33 26.43
N MET A 111 28.93 -17.50 26.42
CA MET A 111 28.56 -16.65 25.32
C MET A 111 29.62 -15.56 25.26
N THR A 112 30.80 -15.94 24.76
CA THR A 112 31.87 -15.02 24.44
C THR A 112 31.27 -13.90 23.61
N SER A 113 31.61 -12.66 23.94
CA SER A 113 31.05 -11.44 23.34
C SER A 113 31.13 -11.41 21.79
N LEU A 114 31.94 -12.27 21.18
CA LEU A 114 31.94 -12.55 19.74
C LEU A 114 30.62 -13.13 19.20
N ASN A 115 29.90 -13.96 19.95
CA ASN A 115 28.71 -14.66 19.47
C ASN A 115 27.47 -13.74 19.37
N VAL A 116 27.37 -12.72 20.23
CA VAL A 116 26.30 -11.71 20.13
C VAL A 116 26.46 -10.88 18.84
N TRP A 117 27.70 -10.57 18.46
CA TRP A 117 27.97 -9.79 17.26
C TRP A 117 27.63 -10.55 15.98
N HIS A 118 28.00 -11.83 15.92
CA HIS A 118 27.63 -12.72 14.81
C HIS A 118 26.11 -12.95 14.72
N ALA A 119 25.41 -13.02 15.85
CA ALA A 119 23.96 -13.22 15.89
C ALA A 119 23.14 -12.04 15.34
N TYR A 120 23.67 -10.81 15.40
CA TYR A 120 22.96 -9.62 14.91
C TYR A 120 23.35 -9.16 13.51
N PHE A 121 24.56 -9.48 13.04
CA PHE A 121 25.10 -8.87 11.82
C PHE A 121 25.38 -9.85 10.68
N ASP A 122 25.25 -11.16 10.89
CA ASP A 122 25.44 -12.28 9.93
C ASP A 122 26.82 -12.34 9.21
N LYS A 123 27.38 -11.20 8.78
CA LYS A 123 28.70 -11.01 8.14
C LYS A 123 29.21 -9.59 8.39
N ASP A 124 30.54 -9.45 8.40
CA ASP A 124 31.22 -8.16 8.47
C ASP A 124 30.76 -7.22 7.34
N PRO A 125 30.23 -6.02 7.64
CA PRO A 125 29.81 -5.05 6.63
C PRO A 125 30.93 -4.64 5.66
N ALA A 126 32.21 -4.77 6.04
CA ALA A 126 33.34 -4.54 5.16
C ALA A 126 33.42 -5.54 3.99
N GLN A 127 32.80 -6.72 4.14
CA GLN A 127 32.80 -7.77 3.12
C GLN A 127 31.55 -7.76 2.22
N ARG A 128 30.61 -6.80 2.39
CA ARG A 128 29.48 -6.69 1.44
C ARG A 128 30.00 -6.17 0.10
N PRO A 129 29.96 -6.98 -0.98
CA PRO A 129 30.32 -6.47 -2.29
C PRO A 129 29.36 -5.34 -2.66
N LEU A 130 29.92 -4.16 -2.96
CA LEU A 130 29.17 -3.02 -3.46
C LEU A 130 28.32 -3.47 -4.67
N PRO A 131 27.03 -3.11 -4.74
CA PRO A 131 26.17 -3.51 -5.83
C PRO A 131 26.69 -2.94 -7.16
N LYS A 132 27.41 -3.78 -7.91
CA LYS A 132 27.79 -3.53 -9.30
C LYS A 132 26.52 -3.49 -10.13
N LYS A 133 25.90 -2.31 -10.34
CA LYS A 133 25.09 -1.93 -11.52
C LYS A 133 24.33 -0.61 -11.27
N TYR A 134 24.97 0.51 -11.59
CA TYR A 134 24.32 1.57 -12.36
C TYR A 134 25.00 1.58 -13.72
N ARG A 135 24.53 0.74 -14.65
CA ARG A 135 24.90 0.92 -16.05
C ARG A 135 24.25 2.22 -16.49
N ALA A 136 25.07 3.21 -16.81
CA ALA A 136 24.63 4.42 -17.48
C ALA A 136 23.81 4.00 -18.70
N ILE A 137 22.58 4.49 -18.78
CA ILE A 137 21.74 4.34 -19.98
C ILE A 137 22.47 5.10 -21.09
N PRO A 138 22.87 4.43 -22.19
CA PRO A 138 23.54 5.13 -23.28
C PRO A 138 22.58 6.16 -23.87
N HIS A 139 22.91 7.44 -23.69
CA HIS A 139 22.27 8.55 -24.38
C HIS A 139 22.73 8.53 -25.84
N THR A 140 22.09 7.69 -26.66
CA THR A 140 22.26 7.73 -28.12
C THR A 140 20.93 8.12 -28.77
N SER A 141 20.60 9.40 -28.67
CA SER A 141 19.61 10.01 -29.55
C SER A 141 20.31 11.16 -30.27
N LYS A 142 20.82 10.87 -31.47
CA LYS A 142 21.18 11.89 -32.47
C LYS A 142 19.95 12.78 -32.66
N LEU A 143 20.08 14.04 -32.31
CA LEU A 143 19.13 15.11 -32.62
C LEU A 143 19.04 15.20 -34.15
N MET A 144 17.93 14.75 -34.73
CA MET A 144 17.56 15.20 -36.07
C MET A 144 17.00 16.61 -35.93
N GLU A 145 17.75 17.60 -36.45
CA GLU A 145 17.33 18.99 -36.54
C GLU A 145 16.41 19.16 -37.74
N GLY A 146 15.11 19.23 -37.47
CA GLY A 146 14.08 19.68 -38.40
C GLY A 146 12.83 20.03 -37.61
N PRO A 147 12.05 21.05 -38.02
CA PRO A 147 10.78 21.40 -37.38
C PRO A 147 9.81 20.23 -37.58
N HIS A 148 9.81 19.32 -36.61
CA HIS A 148 8.92 18.18 -36.58
C HIS A 148 7.51 18.73 -36.41
N ILE A 149 6.75 18.80 -37.51
CA ILE A 149 5.31 18.75 -37.43
C ILE A 149 5.04 17.49 -36.59
N PHE A 150 4.56 17.68 -35.36
CA PHE A 150 4.22 16.57 -34.47
C PHE A 150 3.08 15.83 -35.14
N THR A 151 3.42 14.89 -36.02
CA THR A 151 2.48 13.96 -36.62
C THR A 151 1.70 13.39 -35.45
N SER A 152 0.38 13.44 -35.54
CA SER A 152 -0.52 13.07 -34.45
C SER A 152 -0.15 11.73 -33.79
N SER A 153 0.58 10.87 -34.51
CA SER A 153 1.17 9.57 -34.14
C SER A 153 2.13 9.52 -32.92
N ALA A 154 2.61 10.63 -32.35
CA ALA A 154 3.55 10.56 -31.22
C ALA A 154 2.92 9.86 -29.98
N PRO A 155 3.54 8.78 -29.44
CA PRO A 155 2.92 7.95 -28.39
C PRO A 155 2.80 8.66 -27.03
N ASP A 156 3.68 9.63 -26.76
CA ASP A 156 3.70 10.39 -25.51
C ASP A 156 2.94 11.71 -25.58
N ARG A 157 2.30 12.03 -26.73
CA ARG A 157 1.44 13.21 -26.84
C ARG A 157 0.28 13.10 -25.83
N ILE A 158 0.04 14.19 -25.11
CA ILE A 158 -1.10 14.33 -24.21
C ILE A 158 -2.31 14.70 -25.06
N VAL A 159 -3.42 14.01 -24.84
CA VAL A 159 -4.69 14.18 -25.55
C VAL A 159 -5.74 14.55 -24.51
N GLU A 160 -6.58 15.53 -24.85
CA GLU A 160 -7.75 15.89 -24.04
C GLU A 160 -8.85 14.85 -24.26
N CYS A 161 -9.40 14.33 -23.17
CA CYS A 161 -10.46 13.34 -23.20
C CYS A 161 -11.58 13.71 -22.22
N ILE A 162 -12.80 13.30 -22.53
CA ILE A 162 -13.95 13.40 -21.63
C ILE A 162 -14.23 12.02 -21.04
N LEU A 163 -14.37 11.93 -19.72
CA LEU A 163 -14.78 10.70 -19.07
C LEU A 163 -16.28 10.47 -19.29
N ILE A 164 -16.63 9.35 -19.92
CA ILE A 164 -18.00 8.91 -20.17
C ILE A 164 -18.36 7.78 -19.21
N ARG A 165 -19.64 7.71 -18.83
CA ARG A 165 -20.17 6.59 -18.03
C ARG A 165 -20.08 5.28 -18.82
N ASP A 166 -19.78 4.21 -18.12
CA ASP A 166 -19.73 2.87 -18.71
C ASP A 166 -21.15 2.32 -18.87
N GLU A 167 -21.68 2.41 -20.09
CA GLU A 167 -23.02 1.96 -20.46
C GLU A 167 -23.08 0.47 -20.83
N ARG A 168 -21.93 -0.22 -20.83
CA ARG A 168 -21.91 -1.66 -21.13
C ARG A 168 -22.73 -2.42 -20.11
N ARG A 169 -23.47 -3.42 -20.62
CA ARG A 169 -24.23 -4.35 -19.79
C ARG A 169 -23.27 -5.08 -18.83
N LYS A 170 -23.51 -4.94 -17.54
CA LYS A 170 -22.80 -5.67 -16.49
C LYS A 170 -23.46 -7.02 -16.30
N LEU A 171 -22.72 -8.08 -16.57
CA LEU A 171 -23.13 -9.46 -16.31
C LEU A 171 -22.41 -9.92 -15.04
N TYR A 172 -23.17 -10.23 -14.00
CA TYR A 172 -22.67 -10.93 -12.83
C TYR A 172 -22.69 -12.44 -13.15
N SER A 173 -21.74 -13.23 -12.63
CA SER A 173 -21.86 -14.68 -12.79
C SER A 173 -23.16 -15.11 -12.14
N ILE A 174 -24.07 -15.64 -12.94
CA ILE A 174 -25.17 -16.46 -12.45
C ILE A 174 -24.46 -17.67 -11.87
N GLN A 175 -24.37 -17.74 -10.54
CA GLN A 175 -23.91 -18.95 -9.90
C GLN A 175 -24.89 -20.05 -10.32
N ASP A 176 -24.32 -21.19 -10.70
CA ASP A 176 -25.00 -22.44 -11.04
C ASP A 176 -25.88 -22.90 -9.86
N GLY A 177 -27.02 -22.22 -9.68
CA GLY A 177 -28.04 -22.54 -8.71
C GLY A 177 -29.08 -23.43 -9.39
N ALA A 178 -28.70 -24.69 -9.62
CA ALA A 178 -29.58 -25.84 -9.76
C ALA A 178 -28.74 -27.03 -10.24
N LYS A 179 -27.95 -27.62 -9.34
CA LYS A 179 -27.91 -29.09 -9.34
C LYS A 179 -29.24 -29.49 -8.70
N GLU A 180 -30.26 -29.61 -9.54
CA GLU A 180 -31.38 -30.48 -9.22
C GLU A 180 -30.86 -31.89 -9.48
N ASP A 181 -30.79 -32.65 -8.41
CA ASP A 181 -30.50 -34.06 -8.43
C ASP A 181 -31.73 -34.73 -9.06
N GLY A 182 -31.79 -34.79 -10.39
CA GLY A 182 -33.00 -35.29 -11.04
C GLY A 182 -32.95 -35.19 -12.55
N GLU A 183 -32.46 -36.27 -13.14
CA GLU A 183 -32.80 -36.79 -14.47
C GLU A 183 -32.44 -35.92 -15.70
N GLU A 184 -31.51 -36.51 -16.44
CA GLU A 184 -31.15 -36.32 -17.83
C GLU A 184 -32.39 -36.20 -18.73
N GLU A 185 -32.81 -35.00 -19.09
CA GLU A 185 -33.53 -34.77 -20.34
C GLU A 185 -33.12 -33.46 -21.01
N ASP A 186 -33.01 -33.57 -22.33
CA ASP A 186 -32.25 -32.75 -23.25
C ASP A 186 -32.74 -31.29 -23.40
N ASN A 187 -31.81 -30.45 -23.87
CA ASN A 187 -32.08 -29.15 -24.50
C ASN A 187 -32.66 -28.02 -23.63
N LYS A 188 -31.85 -27.43 -22.75
CA LYS A 188 -32.07 -26.04 -22.29
C LYS A 188 -31.21 -25.04 -23.09
N SER A 189 -31.79 -24.68 -24.23
CA SER A 189 -31.48 -23.49 -25.04
C SER A 189 -31.40 -22.23 -24.17
N TRP A 190 -30.27 -21.54 -24.25
CA TRP A 190 -29.97 -20.28 -23.57
C TRP A 190 -30.71 -19.08 -24.21
N VAL A 191 -32.04 -19.09 -24.24
CA VAL A 191 -32.82 -17.89 -24.59
C VAL A 191 -33.15 -17.14 -23.32
N SER A 192 -32.43 -16.04 -23.14
CA SER A 192 -32.53 -15.11 -22.04
C SER A 192 -33.85 -14.32 -22.05
N THR A 193 -34.80 -14.67 -21.18
CA THR A 193 -35.87 -13.76 -20.77
C THR A 193 -35.35 -12.86 -19.64
N ILE A 194 -34.62 -11.81 -20.02
CA ILE A 194 -34.49 -10.63 -19.16
C ILE A 194 -35.17 -9.53 -19.95
N ASP A 195 -36.45 -9.31 -19.65
CA ASP A 195 -37.23 -8.15 -20.09
C ASP A 195 -36.57 -6.89 -19.51
N ALA A 196 -35.51 -6.44 -20.18
CA ALA A 196 -35.07 -5.08 -20.09
C ALA A 196 -36.16 -4.25 -20.75
N LYS A 197 -37.08 -3.76 -19.94
CA LYS A 197 -38.00 -2.67 -20.27
C LYS A 197 -37.14 -1.44 -20.55
N ILE A 198 -36.62 -1.37 -21.77
CA ILE A 198 -36.00 -0.17 -22.34
C ILE A 198 -37.13 0.88 -22.32
N PRO A 199 -37.01 2.00 -21.59
CA PRO A 199 -37.96 3.08 -21.73
C PRO A 199 -37.81 3.62 -23.16
N SER A 200 -38.71 3.18 -24.03
CA SER A 200 -38.85 3.70 -25.39
C SER A 200 -39.38 5.12 -25.24
N SER A 201 -38.47 6.11 -25.24
CA SER A 201 -38.83 7.52 -25.28
C SER A 201 -39.26 7.89 -26.70
N ASN A 202 -40.42 7.38 -27.11
CA ASN A 202 -41.18 7.92 -28.22
C ASN A 202 -42.26 8.82 -27.60
N THR A 203 -41.91 10.07 -27.31
CA THR A 203 -42.90 11.15 -27.17
C THR A 203 -43.38 11.51 -28.56
N GLU A 204 -44.63 11.14 -28.83
CA GLU A 204 -45.39 11.49 -30.02
C GLU A 204 -45.41 13.00 -30.29
N ASN A 205 -45.32 13.31 -31.57
CA ASN A 205 -45.48 14.64 -32.13
C ASN A 205 -46.90 15.15 -31.91
N THR A 206 -47.06 16.20 -31.12
CA THR A 206 -48.20 17.11 -31.26
C THR A 206 -47.80 18.25 -32.21
N PRO A 207 -48.44 18.39 -33.38
CA PRO A 207 -48.30 19.57 -34.21
C PRO A 207 -49.34 20.59 -33.72
N ASP A 208 -48.91 21.71 -33.13
CA ASP A 208 -49.66 22.98 -33.15
C ASP A 208 -48.77 24.12 -32.62
N ASP A 209 -48.22 24.84 -33.58
CA ASP A 209 -48.37 26.29 -33.77
C ASP A 209 -47.82 27.30 -32.72
N LYS A 210 -47.21 28.35 -33.30
CA LYS A 210 -46.91 29.69 -32.75
C LYS A 210 -45.58 29.94 -32.00
N THR A 211 -44.60 30.32 -32.83
CA THR A 211 -43.80 31.56 -32.68
C THR A 211 -43.40 31.97 -31.27
N GLY A 212 -42.26 31.46 -30.82
CA GLY A 212 -41.51 32.03 -29.71
C GLY A 212 -40.05 31.61 -29.82
N THR A 213 -39.20 32.51 -30.30
CA THR A 213 -37.74 32.35 -30.44
C THR A 213 -37.07 32.27 -29.06
N ARG A 214 -37.37 31.22 -28.29
CA ARG A 214 -36.60 30.88 -27.09
C ARG A 214 -35.39 30.10 -27.53
N SER A 215 -34.23 30.76 -27.46
CA SER A 215 -32.92 30.13 -27.50
C SER A 215 -32.91 28.96 -26.52
N THR A 216 -33.22 27.77 -27.03
CA THR A 216 -33.22 26.53 -26.29
C THR A 216 -31.76 26.13 -26.25
N THR A 217 -31.00 26.73 -25.32
CA THR A 217 -29.66 26.27 -24.99
C THR A 217 -29.77 24.76 -24.78
N PRO A 218 -29.11 23.93 -25.61
CA PRO A 218 -29.21 22.49 -25.50
C PRO A 218 -28.87 22.11 -24.05
N PRO A 219 -29.65 21.20 -23.44
CA PRO A 219 -29.50 20.84 -22.03
C PRO A 219 -28.02 20.59 -21.74
N GLN A 220 -27.44 21.45 -20.90
CA GLN A 220 -26.01 21.44 -20.61
C GLN A 220 -25.65 20.03 -20.13
N PRO A 221 -24.84 19.28 -20.90
CA PRO A 221 -24.53 17.90 -20.58
C PRO A 221 -23.88 17.86 -19.21
N HIS A 222 -24.47 17.08 -18.31
CA HIS A 222 -24.04 16.84 -16.94
C HIS A 222 -22.51 16.83 -16.82
N CYS A 223 -21.97 17.66 -15.92
CA CYS A 223 -20.56 17.91 -15.66
C CYS A 223 -19.63 16.71 -15.97
N SER A 224 -19.19 16.60 -17.22
CA SER A 224 -18.34 15.50 -17.66
C SER A 224 -16.90 15.84 -17.30
N MET A 225 -16.27 15.03 -16.45
CA MET A 225 -14.90 15.27 -16.01
C MET A 225 -13.93 15.19 -17.20
N ARG A 226 -13.13 16.24 -17.40
CA ARG A 226 -12.08 16.28 -18.42
C ARG A 226 -10.79 15.66 -17.90
N LEU A 227 -10.15 14.84 -18.71
CA LEU A 227 -8.91 14.13 -18.42
C LEU A 227 -7.85 14.44 -19.48
N PHE A 228 -6.59 14.54 -19.06
CA PHE A 228 -5.45 14.72 -19.95
C PHE A 228 -4.60 13.44 -19.92
N LEU A 229 -4.75 12.62 -20.96
CA LEU A 229 -4.13 11.29 -21.00
C LEU A 229 -3.07 11.23 -22.09
N LYS A 230 -1.99 10.48 -21.83
CA LYS A 230 -1.01 10.17 -22.87
C LYS A 230 -1.61 9.21 -23.89
N ARG A 231 -1.35 9.43 -25.18
CA ARG A 231 -1.85 8.58 -26.28
C ARG A 231 -1.56 7.09 -26.09
N ARG A 232 -0.40 6.72 -25.54
CA ARG A 232 -0.05 5.32 -25.21
C ARG A 232 -0.99 4.62 -24.23
N LEU A 233 -1.88 5.35 -23.54
CA LEU A 233 -2.91 4.78 -22.67
C LEU A 233 -4.21 4.48 -23.40
N LEU A 234 -4.38 4.99 -24.64
CA LEU A 234 -5.55 4.82 -25.49
C LEU A 234 -5.34 3.63 -26.45
N VAL A 235 -5.10 2.45 -25.88
CA VAL A 235 -4.76 1.24 -26.66
C VAL A 235 -6.01 0.43 -27.00
N THR A 236 -6.94 0.32 -26.05
CA THR A 236 -8.10 -0.57 -26.17
C THR A 236 -9.31 0.23 -26.65
N PRO A 237 -9.77 0.04 -27.91
CA PRO A 237 -10.99 0.69 -28.38
C PRO A 237 -12.18 0.25 -27.52
N TYR A 238 -13.07 1.19 -27.23
CA TYR A 238 -14.30 0.89 -26.51
C TYR A 238 -15.32 0.24 -27.45
N ILE A 239 -15.89 -0.88 -27.02
CA ILE A 239 -16.92 -1.62 -27.74
C ILE A 239 -18.18 -1.62 -26.86
N PRO A 240 -19.23 -0.85 -27.21
CA PRO A 240 -20.40 -0.66 -26.33
C PRO A 240 -21.20 -1.95 -26.13
N TYR A 241 -21.17 -2.86 -27.10
CA TYR A 241 -21.89 -4.13 -27.04
C TYR A 241 -21.13 -5.24 -26.31
N SER A 242 -19.85 -5.04 -25.94
CA SER A 242 -19.10 -6.05 -25.20
C SER A 242 -19.59 -6.09 -23.75
N PRO A 243 -20.09 -7.23 -23.24
CA PRO A 243 -20.49 -7.31 -21.85
C PRO A 243 -19.28 -7.18 -20.92
N ILE A 244 -19.49 -6.59 -19.74
CA ILE A 244 -18.50 -6.62 -18.66
C ILE A 244 -18.91 -7.68 -17.66
N TYR A 245 -18.00 -8.60 -17.39
CA TYR A 245 -18.21 -9.65 -16.41
C TYR A 245 -17.71 -9.17 -15.04
N VAL A 246 -18.56 -9.16 -14.02
CA VAL A 246 -18.21 -8.65 -12.69
C VAL A 246 -18.22 -9.79 -11.68
N CYS A 247 -17.13 -9.95 -10.94
CA CYS A 247 -17.07 -10.90 -9.83
C CYS A 247 -17.95 -10.41 -8.68
N ARG A 248 -18.82 -11.28 -8.17
CA ARG A 248 -19.73 -10.98 -7.06
C ARG A 248 -19.00 -10.72 -5.75
N ASP A 249 -17.89 -11.43 -5.51
CA ASP A 249 -17.19 -11.39 -4.21
C ASP A 249 -16.29 -10.14 -4.07
N CYS A 250 -15.66 -9.70 -5.16
CA CYS A 250 -14.68 -8.60 -5.11
C CYS A 250 -15.01 -7.39 -5.99
N GLY A 251 -16.07 -7.46 -6.80
CA GLY A 251 -16.44 -6.40 -7.74
C GLY A 251 -15.47 -6.20 -8.90
N GLN A 252 -14.44 -7.04 -9.05
CA GLN A 252 -13.48 -6.92 -10.14
C GLN A 252 -14.17 -7.19 -11.49
N LYS A 253 -13.86 -6.32 -12.47
CA LYS A 253 -14.40 -6.36 -13.82
C LYS A 253 -13.47 -7.14 -14.75
N PHE A 254 -14.05 -7.96 -15.62
CA PHE A 254 -13.36 -8.78 -16.62
C PHE A 254 -13.96 -8.51 -18.00
N THR A 255 -13.10 -8.51 -19.03
CA THR A 255 -13.50 -8.34 -20.43
C THR A 255 -13.96 -9.65 -21.07
N SER A 256 -13.67 -10.80 -20.46
CA SER A 256 -14.05 -12.13 -20.95
C SER A 256 -14.68 -12.99 -19.86
N ARG A 257 -15.59 -13.87 -20.29
CA ARG A 257 -16.23 -14.88 -19.43
C ARG A 257 -15.18 -15.81 -18.82
N ASP A 258 -14.20 -16.25 -19.61
CA ASP A 258 -13.13 -17.15 -19.16
C ASP A 258 -12.26 -16.51 -18.08
N GLY A 259 -12.00 -15.20 -18.18
CA GLY A 259 -11.27 -14.46 -17.16
C GLY A 259 -12.01 -14.43 -15.82
N LEU A 260 -13.33 -14.21 -15.85
CA LEU A 260 -14.18 -14.29 -14.66
C LEU A 260 -14.24 -15.73 -14.11
N ALA A 261 -14.44 -16.72 -14.98
CA ALA A 261 -14.51 -18.13 -14.59
C ALA A 261 -13.20 -18.59 -13.92
N TYR A 262 -12.06 -18.25 -14.49
CA TYR A 262 -10.75 -18.51 -13.89
C TYR A 262 -10.59 -17.81 -12.53
N HIS A 263 -10.99 -16.55 -12.44
CA HIS A 263 -10.92 -15.78 -11.20
C HIS A 263 -11.72 -16.43 -10.06
N ILE A 264 -12.96 -16.86 -10.35
CA ILE A 264 -13.84 -17.56 -9.41
C ILE A 264 -13.26 -18.94 -9.06
N LYS A 265 -12.94 -19.76 -10.07
CA LYS A 265 -12.43 -21.12 -9.89
C LYS A 265 -11.15 -21.18 -9.07
N CYS A 266 -10.21 -20.25 -9.32
CA CYS A 266 -8.93 -20.21 -8.62
C CYS A 266 -8.97 -19.39 -7.31
N LYS A 267 -10.13 -18.82 -6.95
CA LYS A 267 -10.35 -17.96 -5.77
C LYS A 267 -9.31 -16.83 -5.69
N VAL A 268 -9.06 -16.17 -6.82
CA VAL A 268 -8.01 -15.13 -6.92
C VAL A 268 -8.35 -13.91 -6.05
N CYS A 269 -9.64 -13.53 -5.97
CA CYS A 269 -10.13 -12.49 -5.06
C CYS A 269 -9.79 -12.79 -3.59
N VAL A 270 -10.13 -13.98 -3.11
CA VAL A 270 -9.93 -14.40 -1.72
C VAL A 270 -8.46 -14.37 -1.35
N LYS A 271 -7.59 -14.98 -2.16
CA LYS A 271 -6.14 -15.00 -1.92
C LYS A 271 -5.53 -13.60 -1.85
N LYS A 272 -6.01 -12.68 -2.69
CA LYS A 272 -5.53 -11.29 -2.70
C LYS A 272 -6.01 -10.53 -1.46
N ALA A 273 -7.25 -10.79 -1.01
CA ALA A 273 -7.78 -10.22 0.22
C ALA A 273 -6.99 -10.72 1.44
N GLU A 274 -6.79 -12.04 1.56
CA GLU A 274 -5.98 -12.66 2.63
C GLU A 274 -4.55 -12.09 2.67
N ALA A 275 -3.88 -11.97 1.52
CA ALA A 275 -2.55 -11.39 1.44
C ALA A 275 -2.51 -9.90 1.86
N ARG A 276 -3.57 -9.14 1.53
CA ARG A 276 -3.69 -7.74 1.95
C ARG A 276 -3.94 -7.64 3.46
N GLU A 277 -4.79 -8.49 4.02
CA GLU A 277 -5.05 -8.56 5.47
C GLU A 277 -3.80 -8.94 6.26
N GLU A 278 -3.03 -9.92 5.76
CA GLU A 278 -1.75 -10.29 6.35
C GLU A 278 -0.75 -9.13 6.31
N GLN A 279 -0.68 -8.40 5.19
CA GLN A 279 0.15 -7.20 5.09
C GLN A 279 -0.29 -6.11 6.09
N ILE A 280 -1.59 -5.90 6.27
CA ILE A 280 -2.13 -4.95 7.26
C ILE A 280 -1.76 -5.42 8.67
N ARG A 281 -1.93 -6.70 8.99
CA ARG A 281 -1.55 -7.28 10.29
C ARG A 281 -0.07 -7.08 10.60
N ASN A 282 0.81 -7.33 9.62
CA ASN A 282 2.25 -7.12 9.77
C ASN A 282 2.60 -5.64 9.96
N ASN A 283 1.92 -4.73 9.25
CA ASN A 283 2.09 -3.29 9.41
C ASN A 283 1.67 -2.83 10.82
N LEU A 284 0.54 -3.34 11.33
CA LEU A 284 0.05 -3.02 12.67
C LEU A 284 0.98 -3.55 13.75
N ALA A 285 1.46 -4.79 13.64
CA ALA A 285 2.45 -5.34 14.56
C ALA A 285 3.74 -4.51 14.59
N GLY A 286 4.22 -4.06 13.42
CA GLY A 286 5.40 -3.18 13.33
C GLY A 286 5.16 -1.78 13.91
N ILE A 287 3.93 -1.27 13.90
CA ILE A 287 3.57 -0.01 14.58
C ILE A 287 3.58 -0.24 16.10
N GLN A 288 2.95 -1.31 16.58
CA GLN A 288 2.91 -1.65 18.01
C GLN A 288 4.31 -1.81 18.59
N GLU A 289 5.21 -2.52 17.91
CA GLU A 289 6.60 -2.68 18.34
C GLU A 289 7.33 -1.32 18.45
N ARG A 290 7.08 -0.40 17.51
CA ARG A 290 7.67 0.95 17.57
C ARG A 290 7.12 1.78 18.73
N VAL A 291 5.83 1.64 19.04
CA VAL A 291 5.19 2.33 20.17
C VAL A 291 5.73 1.79 21.48
N GLU A 292 5.77 0.47 21.65
CA GLU A 292 6.31 -0.18 22.85
C GLU A 292 7.77 0.22 23.09
N ARG A 293 8.58 0.27 22.03
CA ARG A 293 9.97 0.75 22.12
C ARG A 293 10.08 2.22 22.55
N ARG A 294 9.11 3.07 22.18
CA ARG A 294 9.08 4.47 22.63
C ARG A 294 8.67 4.58 24.09
N ILE A 295 7.66 3.83 24.53
CA ILE A 295 7.23 3.77 25.92
C ILE A 295 8.41 3.33 26.81
N LYS A 296 9.07 2.21 26.46
CA LYS A 296 10.26 1.74 27.20
C LYS A 296 11.37 2.79 27.30
N ARG A 297 11.63 3.55 26.23
CA ARG A 297 12.62 4.64 26.27
C ARG A 297 12.18 5.75 27.21
N HIS A 298 10.92 6.13 27.18
CA HIS A 298 10.37 7.16 28.06
C HIS A 298 10.47 6.73 29.53
N ASP A 299 10.11 5.49 29.84
CA ASP A 299 10.20 4.93 31.20
C ASP A 299 11.65 4.90 31.69
N THR A 300 12.61 4.51 30.83
CA THR A 300 14.04 4.55 31.21
C THR A 300 14.53 5.97 31.48
N VAL A 301 14.07 6.96 30.70
CA VAL A 301 14.44 8.37 30.91
C VAL A 301 13.81 8.91 32.19
N GLN A 302 12.55 8.58 32.46
CA GLN A 302 11.89 8.96 33.71
C GLN A 302 12.57 8.33 34.92
N LYS A 303 12.96 7.05 34.83
CA LYS A 303 13.69 6.36 35.89
C LYS A 303 15.04 7.01 36.17
N LEU A 304 15.82 7.32 35.13
CA LEU A 304 17.09 8.04 35.29
C LEU A 304 16.90 9.43 35.91
N LYS A 305 15.82 10.14 35.56
CA LYS A 305 15.50 11.44 36.16
C LYS A 305 15.15 11.34 37.65
N GLN A 306 14.51 10.25 38.07
CA GLN A 306 14.24 9.97 39.48
C GLN A 306 15.51 9.53 40.23
N GLU A 307 16.36 8.70 39.61
CA GLU A 307 17.62 8.22 40.20
C GLU A 307 18.70 9.33 40.27
N HIS A 308 18.62 10.35 39.43
CA HIS A 308 19.47 11.56 39.50
C HIS A 308 18.68 12.76 40.04
N GLY A 309 17.78 12.49 40.98
CA GLY A 309 16.97 13.49 41.65
C GLY A 309 17.80 14.66 42.20
N SER A 310 17.38 15.85 41.77
CA SER A 310 17.16 17.07 42.57
C SER A 310 18.26 17.70 43.42
N ASP A 311 19.43 17.11 43.58
CA ASP A 311 20.48 17.71 44.44
C ASP A 311 21.36 18.73 43.68
N ALA A 312 20.82 19.34 42.61
CA ALA A 312 21.38 20.56 42.04
C ALA A 312 20.61 21.74 42.64
N ASP A 313 20.93 22.02 43.90
CA ASP A 313 20.57 23.23 44.61
C ASP A 313 21.08 24.47 43.83
N ASP A 314 20.15 25.29 43.35
CA ASP A 314 19.92 26.69 43.75
C ASP A 314 21.05 27.74 43.79
N ASP A 315 22.16 27.63 43.04
CA ASP A 315 23.18 28.73 43.00
C ASP A 315 23.62 29.17 41.59
N ALA A 316 22.68 29.44 40.68
CA ALA A 316 23.00 30.10 39.41
C ALA A 316 22.02 31.23 39.07
N ASP A 317 22.33 32.43 39.57
CA ASP A 317 21.87 33.74 39.06
C ASP A 317 22.41 33.98 37.63
N GLY A 318 21.98 33.15 36.67
CA GLY A 318 22.44 33.16 35.29
C GLY A 318 21.34 33.54 34.30
N ASP A 319 21.11 34.85 34.17
CA ASP A 319 20.52 35.59 33.02
C ASP A 319 19.70 34.76 31.99
N ASP A 320 18.41 34.60 32.29
CA ASP A 320 17.37 33.98 31.46
C ASP A 320 16.98 34.87 30.26
N SER A 321 17.70 34.72 29.15
CA SER A 321 17.18 35.13 27.83
C SER A 321 17.60 34.12 26.76
N ASP A 322 16.66 33.24 26.35
CA ASP A 322 16.45 32.84 24.93
C ASP A 322 15.74 31.47 24.71
N ASP A 323 15.41 30.68 25.74
CA ASP A 323 14.89 29.31 25.54
C ASP A 323 13.35 29.16 25.45
N ASN A 324 12.64 30.20 25.01
CA ASN A 324 11.17 30.16 24.85
C ASN A 324 10.68 29.51 23.53
N ASN A 325 11.59 29.14 22.62
CA ASN A 325 11.24 28.69 21.26
C ASN A 325 10.79 27.20 21.20
N GLY A 326 11.13 26.39 22.21
CA GLY A 326 10.81 24.95 22.21
C GLY A 326 9.36 24.61 22.57
N LYS A 327 8.74 25.38 23.47
CA LYS A 327 7.34 25.15 23.91
C LYS A 327 6.33 25.61 22.86
N GLN A 328 6.56 26.74 22.19
CA GLN A 328 5.66 27.22 21.13
C GLN A 328 5.56 26.24 19.96
N GLN A 329 6.67 25.62 19.53
CA GLN A 329 6.64 24.67 18.40
C GLN A 329 5.87 23.37 18.70
N GLN A 330 5.86 22.89 19.96
CA GLN A 330 5.06 21.70 20.30
C GLN A 330 3.56 22.01 20.34
N GLU A 331 3.18 23.20 20.82
CA GLU A 331 1.78 23.63 20.86
C GLU A 331 1.23 23.92 19.45
N GLU A 332 2.07 24.47 18.56
CA GLU A 332 1.72 24.73 17.15
C GLU A 332 1.49 23.44 16.35
N ILE A 333 2.34 22.41 16.55
CA ILE A 333 2.14 21.08 15.92
C ILE A 333 0.86 20.41 16.44
N SER A 334 0.54 20.53 17.73
CA SER A 334 -0.69 19.96 18.30
C SER A 334 -1.94 20.65 17.76
N ASN A 335 -1.88 21.99 17.61
CA ASN A 335 -2.97 22.79 17.05
C ASN A 335 -3.18 22.56 15.53
N ASP A 336 -2.12 22.31 14.76
CA ASP A 336 -2.23 21.98 13.33
C ASP A 336 -2.83 20.59 13.09
N ILE A 337 -2.56 19.61 13.96
CA ILE A 337 -3.19 18.28 13.89
C ILE A 337 -4.70 18.38 14.19
N MET A 338 -5.09 19.20 15.18
CA MET A 338 -6.51 19.43 15.50
C MET A 338 -7.24 20.22 14.40
N LYS A 339 -6.62 21.26 13.82
CA LYS A 339 -7.22 22.07 12.75
C LYS A 339 -7.30 21.32 11.41
N GLY A 340 -6.31 20.49 11.09
CA GLY A 340 -6.32 19.68 9.86
C GLY A 340 -7.44 18.64 9.82
N SER A 341 -7.90 18.16 10.98
CA SER A 341 -9.03 17.23 11.11
C SER A 341 -10.38 17.90 10.81
N ALA A 342 -10.52 19.20 11.11
CA ALA A 342 -11.76 19.94 10.90
C ALA A 342 -11.96 20.46 9.46
N MET A 343 -10.92 20.42 8.62
CA MET A 343 -10.94 21.10 7.32
C MET A 343 -11.68 20.33 6.22
N TYR A 344 -11.91 19.01 6.38
CA TYR A 344 -12.62 18.19 5.37
C TYR A 344 -13.49 17.07 6.00
N PRO A 345 -14.55 17.43 6.74
CA PRO A 345 -15.47 16.44 7.34
C PRO A 345 -16.11 15.53 6.28
N GLU A 346 -16.42 16.07 5.09
CA GLU A 346 -17.02 15.34 3.96
C GLU A 346 -16.11 14.24 3.40
N VAL A 347 -14.78 14.40 3.46
CA VAL A 347 -13.82 13.42 2.94
C VAL A 347 -13.70 12.22 3.89
N TYR A 348 -13.76 12.45 5.21
CA TYR A 348 -13.74 11.37 6.20
C TYR A 348 -15.04 10.56 6.20
N GLU A 349 -16.18 11.23 5.96
CA GLU A 349 -17.49 10.59 5.81
C GLU A 349 -17.55 9.74 4.52
N ALA A 350 -17.01 10.25 3.41
CA ALA A 350 -16.89 9.51 2.15
C ALA A 350 -15.94 8.29 2.22
N LEU A 351 -14.97 8.30 3.15
CA LEU A 351 -14.04 7.19 3.41
C LEU A 351 -14.55 6.18 4.44
N GLY A 352 -15.74 6.37 5.01
CA GLY A 352 -16.39 5.41 5.91
C GLY A 352 -15.80 5.36 7.33
N TYR A 353 -15.02 6.37 7.73
CA TYR A 353 -14.57 6.52 9.12
C TYR A 353 -15.66 7.23 9.95
N SER A 354 -16.84 6.63 10.05
CA SER A 354 -17.84 7.09 11.02
C SER A 354 -17.43 6.59 12.40
N SER A 355 -17.18 7.51 13.33
CA SER A 355 -17.14 7.17 14.74
C SER A 355 -18.48 6.54 15.13
N ASN A 356 -18.44 5.35 15.75
CA ASN A 356 -19.62 4.71 16.29
C ASN A 356 -20.20 5.59 17.39
N LYS A 357 -21.15 6.47 17.05
CA LYS A 357 -22.05 7.07 18.03
C LYS A 357 -22.89 5.92 18.57
N THR A 358 -22.63 5.56 19.82
CA THR A 358 -23.52 4.73 20.63
C THR A 358 -24.90 5.37 20.64
N SER A 359 -25.82 4.82 19.84
CA SER A 359 -27.22 5.18 19.86
C SER A 359 -27.82 4.69 21.18
N THR A 360 -28.11 5.62 22.09
CA THR A 360 -29.06 5.40 23.18
C THR A 360 -30.43 5.09 22.58
N ALA A 361 -30.83 3.82 22.64
CA ALA A 361 -32.13 3.36 22.22
C ALA A 361 -33.21 3.91 23.16
N THR A 362 -34.10 4.73 22.64
CA THR A 362 -35.38 5.08 23.27
C THR A 362 -36.30 3.86 23.20
N LYS A 363 -36.69 3.38 24.39
CA LYS A 363 -37.73 2.38 24.60
C LYS A 363 -39.08 2.92 24.12
N THR A 364 -39.65 2.32 23.08
CA THR A 364 -41.08 2.44 22.78
C THR A 364 -41.75 1.13 23.16
N ALA A 365 -42.69 1.21 24.11
CA ALA A 365 -43.44 0.10 24.64
C ALA A 365 -44.51 -0.40 23.66
N VAL A 366 -44.63 -1.72 23.52
CA VAL A 366 -45.78 -2.40 22.92
C VAL A 366 -46.26 -3.46 23.94
N PRO A 367 -47.56 -3.55 24.23
CA PRO A 367 -48.10 -4.41 25.29
C PRO A 367 -48.14 -5.90 24.94
N PRO A 368 -48.25 -6.79 25.94
CA PRO A 368 -48.11 -8.24 25.79
C PRO A 368 -49.46 -8.91 25.52
N ASN A 369 -49.48 -9.97 24.70
CA ASN A 369 -50.36 -11.10 25.00
C ASN A 369 -50.00 -12.42 24.30
N ILE A 370 -50.03 -13.47 25.13
CA ILE A 370 -50.36 -14.89 24.89
C ILE A 370 -49.26 -15.82 24.31
N ILE A 371 -48.47 -16.34 25.26
CA ILE A 371 -48.18 -17.75 25.59
C ILE A 371 -48.56 -18.82 24.54
N ALA A 372 -47.56 -19.55 24.02
CA ALA A 372 -47.62 -21.00 23.87
C ALA A 372 -46.21 -21.59 23.95
N ALA A 373 -46.05 -22.54 24.87
CA ALA A 373 -44.81 -23.22 25.20
C ALA A 373 -44.42 -24.26 24.13
N THR A 374 -43.13 -24.41 23.85
CA THR A 374 -42.60 -25.69 23.37
C THR A 374 -41.19 -25.91 23.91
N THR A 375 -41.06 -27.02 24.60
CA THR A 375 -39.93 -27.49 25.39
C THR A 375 -38.80 -28.08 24.54
N VAL A 376 -37.58 -27.72 24.93
CA VAL A 376 -36.30 -28.46 24.97
C VAL A 376 -36.21 -29.81 24.22
N ALA A 377 -35.24 -29.90 23.31
CA ALA A 377 -34.44 -31.12 23.13
C ALA A 377 -32.99 -30.74 22.77
N MET A 378 -32.09 -30.92 23.73
CA MET A 378 -30.64 -30.88 23.54
C MET A 378 -30.19 -32.17 22.83
N LEU A 379 -29.43 -32.05 21.74
CA LEU A 379 -28.56 -33.11 21.28
C LEU A 379 -27.16 -32.56 20.96
N SER A 380 -26.26 -32.84 21.91
CA SER A 380 -24.81 -32.81 21.73
C SER A 380 -24.40 -33.80 20.64
N SER A 381 -23.66 -33.33 19.65
CA SER A 381 -22.82 -34.21 18.82
C SER A 381 -21.39 -33.67 18.80
N LYS A 382 -20.54 -34.33 19.59
CA LYS A 382 -19.07 -34.22 19.55
C LYS A 382 -18.60 -34.87 18.25
N VAL A 383 -17.97 -34.11 17.36
CA VAL A 383 -17.23 -34.65 16.21
C VAL A 383 -15.74 -34.41 16.46
N ALA A 384 -14.98 -35.50 16.55
CA ALA A 384 -13.54 -35.50 16.74
C ALA A 384 -12.81 -35.17 15.42
N PRO A 385 -11.68 -34.43 15.44
CA PRO A 385 -10.88 -34.20 14.24
C PRO A 385 -9.80 -35.29 14.08
N THR A 386 -9.96 -36.14 13.06
CA THR A 386 -8.90 -37.03 12.58
C THR A 386 -7.85 -36.27 11.79
N LYS A 387 -6.64 -36.18 12.34
CA LYS A 387 -5.43 -35.69 11.65
C LYS A 387 -4.86 -36.79 10.76
N THR A 388 -4.80 -36.60 9.44
CA THR A 388 -3.74 -37.19 8.60
C THR A 388 -3.52 -36.36 7.33
N THR A 389 -2.37 -35.68 7.20
CA THR A 389 -1.83 -35.32 5.88
C THR A 389 -0.34 -35.64 5.81
N LYS A 390 -0.02 -36.62 4.96
CA LYS A 390 1.34 -37.06 4.61
C LYS A 390 2.05 -35.96 3.82
N LYS A 391 3.17 -35.47 4.35
CA LYS A 391 4.07 -34.52 3.69
C LYS A 391 4.99 -35.27 2.70
N LYS A 392 4.64 -35.32 1.41
CA LYS A 392 5.52 -35.84 0.34
C LYS A 392 6.59 -34.79 0.01
N LYS A 393 7.85 -35.03 0.42
CA LYS A 393 9.05 -34.33 -0.07
C LYS A 393 9.25 -34.68 -1.55
N LYS A 394 9.16 -33.70 -2.46
CA LYS A 394 9.70 -33.80 -3.83
C LYS A 394 11.07 -33.14 -3.87
N ALA A 395 12.11 -33.94 -4.03
CA ALA A 395 13.46 -33.49 -4.33
C ALA A 395 13.52 -32.92 -5.76
N LYS A 396 13.92 -31.66 -5.92
CA LYS A 396 14.11 -31.01 -7.22
C LYS A 396 15.58 -31.14 -7.61
N LYS A 397 15.87 -32.07 -8.52
CA LYS A 397 17.20 -32.34 -9.09
C LYS A 397 17.52 -31.24 -10.11
N ASN A 398 18.41 -30.31 -9.78
CA ASN A 398 18.89 -29.29 -10.70
C ASN A 398 19.94 -29.90 -11.65
N LYS A 399 19.57 -30.08 -12.92
CA LYS A 399 20.48 -30.49 -13.99
C LYS A 399 21.03 -29.22 -14.66
N ARG A 400 22.27 -28.86 -14.35
CA ARG A 400 23.04 -27.82 -15.04
C ARG A 400 23.57 -28.42 -16.35
N SER A 401 23.04 -28.00 -17.49
CA SER A 401 23.70 -28.19 -18.78
C SER A 401 24.79 -27.12 -18.95
N LYS A 402 26.02 -27.58 -19.19
CA LYS A 402 27.10 -26.81 -19.80
C LYS A 402 26.85 -26.80 -21.30
N THR A 403 26.92 -25.65 -21.94
CA THR A 403 27.11 -25.53 -23.39
C THR A 403 28.51 -24.97 -23.62
N SER A 404 29.24 -25.69 -24.47
CA SER A 404 30.51 -25.32 -25.11
C SER A 404 30.37 -24.09 -26.00
#